data_AF-A0A2N9MGJ2-F1
#
_entry.id   AF-A0A2N9MGJ2-F1
#
_cell.length_a   1.000
_cell.length_b   1.000
_cell.length_c   1.000
_cell.angle_alpha   90.00
_cell.angle_beta   90.00
_cell.angle_gamma   90.00
#
_symmetry.space_group_name_H-M   'P 1'
#
loop_
_entity.id
_entity.type
_entity.pdbx_description
1 polymer ?
#
loop_
_entity_poly.entity_id
_entity_poly.type
_entity_poly.pdbx_seq_one_letter_code
_entity_poly.pdbx_strand_id
1 'polypeptide(L)' 'MTEFPMINALLFAGLGVVVFAVAFTILAKLAPFDLWKEIVHEHNVAAAILAGAVALGLCWIIAATMH' A
#
# COMPACT_ATOMS: atom_id res chain seq x y z
N MET A 1 -3.34 -31.59 4.91
CA MET A 1 -2.08 -31.00 4.42
C MET A 1 -2.34 -30.61 2.98
N THR A 2 -2.64 -29.34 2.70
CA THR A 2 -2.98 -28.91 1.33
C THR A 2 -1.73 -28.90 0.47
N GLU A 3 -1.83 -29.54 -0.69
CA GLU A 3 -0.72 -30.17 -1.41
C GLU A 3 0.15 -29.20 -2.24
N PHE A 4 0.00 -27.88 -2.06
CA PHE A 4 0.80 -26.87 -2.78
C PHE A 4 1.05 -25.61 -1.92
N PRO A 5 2.06 -25.63 -1.02
CA PRO A 5 2.39 -24.48 -0.18
C PRO A 5 2.68 -23.19 -0.97
N MET A 6 3.20 -23.30 -2.20
CA MET A 6 3.43 -22.13 -3.06
C MET A 6 2.14 -21.48 -3.57
N ILE A 7 1.09 -22.24 -3.86
CA ILE A 7 -0.18 -21.69 -4.37
C ILE A 7 -0.88 -20.88 -3.27
N ASN A 8 -0.88 -21.40 -2.04
CA ASN A 8 -1.41 -20.67 -0.89
C ASN A 8 -0.59 -19.39 -0.61
N ALA A 9 0.75 -19.49 -0.64
CA ALA A 9 1.61 -18.32 -0.46
C ALA A 9 1.36 -17.25 -1.53
N LEU A 10 1.19 -17.65 -2.79
CA LEU A 10 0.90 -16.72 -3.88
C LEU A 10 -0.49 -16.09 -3.76
N LEU A 11 -1.50 -16.87 -3.34
CA LEU A 11 -2.85 -16.37 -3.05
C LEU A 11 -2.83 -15.34 -1.92
N PHE A 12 -2.19 -15.65 -0.79
CA PHE A 12 -2.10 -14.72 0.34
C PHE A 12 -1.27 -13.47 0.02
N ALA A 13 -0.14 -13.62 -0.68
CA ALA A 13 0.66 -12.48 -1.14
C ALA A 13 -0.14 -11.59 -2.10
N GLY A 14 -0.85 -12.19 -3.06
CA GLY A 14 -1.72 -11.46 -3.98
C GLY A 14 -2.86 -10.73 -3.26
N LEU A 15 -3.48 -11.38 -2.28
CA LEU A 15 -4.54 -10.79 -1.44
C LEU A 15 -3.99 -9.60 -0.63
N GLY A 16 -2.77 -9.71 -0.11
CA GLY A 16 -2.05 -8.60 0.54
C GLY A 16 -1.84 -7.40 -0.39
N VAL A 17 -1.42 -7.62 -1.64
CA VAL A 17 -1.25 -6.56 -2.65
C VAL A 17 -2.58 -5.90 -3.01
N VAL A 18 -3.66 -6.67 -3.09
CA VAL A 18 -5.00 -6.11 -3.34
C VAL A 18 -5.46 -5.25 -2.16
N VAL A 19 -5.31 -5.75 -0.93
CA VAL A 19 -5.65 -4.99 0.28
C VAL A 19 -4.78 -3.74 0.40
N PHE A 20 -3.49 -3.82 0.09
CA PHE A 20 -2.58 -2.68 0.00
C PHE A 20 -3.13 -1.59 -0.93
N ALA A 21 -3.48 -1.95 -2.16
CA ALA A 21 -3.94 -0.99 -3.16
C ALA A 21 -5.25 -0.33 -2.74
N VAL A 22 -6.17 -1.08 -2.13
CA VAL A 22 -7.43 -0.56 -1.60
C VAL A 22 -7.20 0.37 -0.42
N ALA A 23 -6.36 -0.03 0.55
CA ALA A 23 -6.06 0.81 1.71
C ALA A 23 -5.32 2.10 1.31
N PHE A 24 -4.36 2.01 0.39
CA PHE A 24 -3.64 3.15 -0.14
C PHE A 24 -4.58 4.12 -0.86
N THR A 25 -5.48 3.62 -1.71
CA THR A 25 -6.46 4.48 -2.41
C THR A 25 -7.45 5.13 -1.46
N ILE A 26 -7.90 4.42 -0.41
CA ILE A 26 -8.75 5.00 0.64
C ILE A 26 -8.00 6.10 1.40
N LEU A 27 -6.77 5.86 1.83
CA LEU A 27 -5.96 6.85 2.54
C LEU A 27 -5.65 8.07 1.66
N ALA A 28 -5.31 7.86 0.39
CA ALA A 28 -5.08 8.93 -0.56
C ALA A 28 -6.34 9.77 -0.81
N LYS A 29 -7.54 9.16 -0.79
CA LYS A 29 -8.82 9.87 -0.88
C LYS A 29 -9.23 10.56 0.42
N LEU A 30 -8.85 10.01 1.57
CA LEU A 30 -9.17 10.56 2.88
C LEU A 30 -8.27 11.75 3.24
N ALA A 31 -7.08 11.83 2.63
CA ALA A 31 -6.22 12.99 2.76
C ALA A 31 -7.00 14.26 2.38
N PRO A 32 -7.04 15.29 3.26
CA PRO A 32 -7.83 16.51 3.04
C PRO A 32 -7.25 17.41 1.94
N PHE A 33 -6.20 16.96 1.26
CA PHE A 33 -5.48 17.66 0.21
C PHE A 33 -5.26 16.71 -0.96
N ASP A 34 -5.28 17.29 -2.15
CA ASP A 34 -5.25 16.56 -3.41
C ASP A 34 -3.79 16.16 -3.68
N LEU A 35 -3.35 15.03 -3.12
CA LEU A 35 -1.96 14.55 -3.20
C LEU A 35 -1.41 14.59 -4.63
N TRP A 36 -2.23 14.24 -5.62
CA TRP A 36 -1.81 14.28 -7.02
C TRP A 36 -1.50 15.70 -7.47
N LYS A 37 -2.33 16.67 -7.09
CA LYS A 37 -2.13 18.08 -7.42
C LYS A 37 -0.92 18.66 -6.69
N GLU A 38 -0.75 18.32 -5.42
CA GLU A 38 0.40 18.78 -4.63
C GLU A 38 1.72 18.21 -5.13
N ILE A 39 1.76 16.92 -5.47
CA ILE A 39 2.97 16.26 -5.98
C ILE A 39 3.31 16.76 -7.39
N VAL A 40 2.31 16.87 -8.29
CA VAL A 40 2.55 17.16 -9.72
C VAL A 40 2.58 18.66 -10.01
N HIS A 41 1.69 19.47 -9.43
CA HIS A 41 1.61 20.90 -9.74
C HIS A 41 2.42 21.75 -8.76
N GLU A 42 2.37 21.47 -7.46
CA GLU A 42 3.13 22.25 -6.46
C GLU A 42 4.54 21.71 -6.21
N HIS A 43 4.89 20.55 -6.79
CA HIS A 43 6.17 19.88 -6.51
C HIS A 43 6.42 19.68 -5.01
N ASN A 44 5.34 19.45 -4.24
CA ASN A 44 5.42 19.32 -2.80
C ASN A 44 6.06 17.98 -2.42
N VAL A 45 7.36 18.02 -2.15
CA VAL A 45 8.15 16.86 -1.74
C VAL A 45 7.63 16.27 -0.42
N ALA A 46 7.04 17.07 0.46
CA ALA A 46 6.46 16.56 1.71
C ALA A 46 5.27 15.63 1.45
N ALA A 47 4.41 15.96 0.48
CA ALA A 47 3.30 15.10 0.06
C ALA A 47 3.80 13.79 -0.59
N ALA A 48 4.87 13.87 -1.39
CA ALA A 48 5.49 12.68 -1.98
C ALA A 48 6.13 11.77 -0.92
N ILE A 49 6.81 12.34 0.07
CA ILE A 49 7.39 11.60 1.21
C ILE A 49 6.27 10.97 2.05
N LEU A 50 5.17 11.70 2.31
CA LEU A 50 4.01 11.18 3.04
C LEU A 50 3.41 9.98 2.32
N ALA A 51 3.17 10.09 1.00
CA ALA A 51 2.65 9.00 0.18
C ALA A 51 3.58 7.78 0.20
N GLY A 52 4.89 8.00 0.08
CA GLY A 52 5.90 6.94 0.17
C GLY A 52 5.95 6.29 1.55
N ALA A 53 5.87 7.06 2.63
CA ALA A 53 5.86 6.55 4.00
C ALA A 53 4.62 5.70 4.30
N VAL A 54 3.44 6.13 3.81
CA VAL A 54 2.19 5.36 3.92
C VAL A 54 2.29 4.04 3.14
N ALA A 55 2.84 4.07 1.91
CA ALA A 55 3.09 2.87 1.13
C ALA A 55 4.06 1.91 1.85
N LEU A 56 5.17 2.42 2.41
CA LEU A 56 6.11 1.58 3.15
C LEU A 56 5.49 0.97 4.41
N GLY A 57 4.69 1.75 5.16
CA GLY A 57 3.99 1.26 6.36
C GLY A 57 3.00 0.14 6.04
N LEU A 58 2.22 0.27 4.97
CA LEU A 58 1.30 -0.78 4.51
C LEU A 58 2.06 -2.04 4.07
N CYS A 59 3.14 -1.90 3.28
CA CYS A 59 4.01 -3.04 2.93
C CYS A 59 4.56 -3.75 4.17
N TRP A 60 4.94 -3.00 5.21
CA TRP A 60 5.45 -3.57 6.45
C TRP A 60 4.40 -4.38 7.19
N ILE A 61 3.17 -3.88 7.33
CA ILE A 61 2.07 -4.58 7.99
C ILE A 61 1.77 -5.92 7.29
N ILE A 62 1.81 -5.92 5.95
CA ILE A 62 1.62 -7.13 5.15
C ILE A 62 2.78 -8.11 5.34
N ALA A 63 4.03 -7.63 5.31
CA ALA A 63 5.19 -8.47 5.56
C ALA A 63 5.15 -9.10 6.97
N ALA A 64 4.73 -8.33 7.98
CA ALA A 64 4.61 -8.79 9.36
C ALA A 64 3.50 -9.84 9.56
N THR A 65 2.48 -9.87 8.70
CA THR A 65 1.41 -10.87 8.73
C THR A 65 1.74 -12.14 7.95
N MET A 66 2.80 -12.13 7.13
CA MET A 66 3.28 -13.30 6.38
C MET A 66 4.34 -14.14 7.14
N HIS A 67 4.68 -13.77 8.37
CA HIS A 67 5.50 -14.57 9.29
C HIS A 67 4.62 -15.44 10.19
#